data_AF-A0A1Y5I1R5-F1
#
_entry.id   AF-A0A1Y5I1R5-F1
#
_cell.length_a   1.000
_cell.length_b   1.000
_cell.length_c   1.000
_cell.angle_alpha   90.00
_cell.angle_beta   90.00
_cell.angle_gamma   90.00
#
_symmetry.space_group_name_H-M   'P 1'
#
loop_
_entity.id
_entity.type
_entity.pdbx_description
1 polymer ?
#
loop_
_entity_poly.entity_id
_entity_poly.type
_entity_poly.pdbx_seq_one_letter_code
_entity_poly.pdbx_strand_id
1 'polypeptide(L)'
;MASDRDGYSTWCRYGGKFLSAAEARALDDDLIAGVGCEASTLEALMRRAGEQAASATLERARDAETFAVLCGPGNNGGDGLVLARACALRREGVRVVVWYPKGPGKSELYAKLVEECRATRNVRFADEAEIVDLLREASGDRAGTSTCCFIDALFGFSFRGAVREPYVNVMKLLTALTSESRIRDVGVVRTVSLDIPSGWSVDGAPNTDGVFIPDLLISLTAPKRCCATPARLRRMAQTHVVAGTFLTDELCERYGLYAIPLRRGSEIDFAPLDLSRRDES
;
A
#
# COMPACT_ATOMS: atom_id res chain seq x y z
N MET A 1 12.99 -34.12 12.99
CA MET A 1 11.63 -33.80 12.53
C MET A 1 10.98 -32.92 13.58
N ALA A 2 11.24 -31.61 13.52
CA ALA A 2 10.60 -30.64 14.40
C ALA A 2 9.29 -30.22 13.75
N SER A 3 8.21 -30.29 14.51
CA SER A 3 6.86 -29.93 14.09
C SER A 3 6.76 -28.43 13.84
N ASP A 4 6.59 -28.04 12.58
CA ASP A 4 6.08 -26.72 12.19
C ASP A 4 4.69 -26.53 12.82
N ARG A 5 4.66 -25.76 13.91
CA ARG A 5 3.45 -25.40 14.65
C ARG A 5 2.96 -23.98 14.36
N ASP A 6 3.41 -23.41 13.25
CA ASP A 6 2.89 -22.17 12.71
C ASP A 6 2.16 -22.50 11.39
N GLY A 7 0.82 -22.55 11.44
CA GLY A 7 -0.07 -22.96 10.35
C GLY A 7 -0.12 -22.01 9.14
N TYR A 8 1.04 -21.62 8.63
CA TYR A 8 1.22 -20.79 7.43
C TYR A 8 1.78 -21.59 6.24
N SER A 9 1.92 -22.91 6.37
CA SER A 9 2.48 -23.78 5.34
C SER A 9 1.42 -24.28 4.36
N THR A 10 1.11 -23.46 3.35
CA THR A 10 0.97 -23.91 1.94
C THR A 10 0.83 -22.67 1.05
N TRP A 11 1.83 -22.49 0.20
CA TRP A 11 2.16 -21.29 -0.54
C TRP A 11 1.23 -21.03 -1.72
N CYS A 12 1.08 -19.75 -2.03
CA CYS A 12 0.57 -19.26 -3.30
C CYS A 12 1.54 -19.61 -4.44
N ARG A 13 1.04 -19.52 -5.68
CA ARG A 13 1.69 -19.85 -6.96
C ARG A 13 3.12 -19.30 -7.18
N TYR A 14 3.62 -18.45 -6.29
CA TYR A 14 4.98 -17.93 -6.31
C TYR A 14 5.99 -18.75 -5.50
N GLY A 15 5.60 -19.63 -4.57
CA GLY A 15 6.58 -20.32 -3.69
C GLY A 15 7.50 -19.34 -2.94
N GLY A 16 7.07 -18.08 -2.79
CA GLY A 16 7.91 -16.94 -2.48
C GLY A 16 7.61 -16.36 -1.12
N LYS A 17 8.67 -16.09 -0.34
CA LYS A 17 8.62 -15.75 1.08
C LYS A 17 7.79 -14.50 1.44
N PHE A 18 7.03 -14.57 2.53
CA PHE A 18 6.47 -13.41 3.22
C PHE A 18 7.37 -12.97 4.36
N LEU A 19 7.77 -11.70 4.36
CA LEU A 19 8.70 -11.16 5.36
C LEU A 19 7.99 -10.88 6.69
N SER A 20 8.62 -11.27 7.79
CA SER A 20 8.28 -10.76 9.13
C SER A 20 8.62 -9.28 9.27
N ALA A 21 8.15 -8.64 10.33
CA ALA A 21 8.52 -7.26 10.67
C ALA A 21 10.04 -7.09 10.80
N ALA A 22 10.71 -8.07 11.42
CA ALA A 22 12.15 -8.05 11.61
C ALA A 22 12.91 -8.18 10.28
N GLU A 23 12.47 -9.08 9.40
CA GLU A 23 13.11 -9.27 8.09
C GLU A 23 12.86 -8.09 7.16
N ALA A 24 11.64 -7.53 7.16
CA ALA A 24 11.33 -6.33 6.39
C ALA A 24 12.22 -5.14 6.84
N ARG A 25 12.46 -5.00 8.15
CA ARG A 25 13.36 -3.98 8.67
C ARG A 25 14.81 -4.22 8.26
N ALA A 26 15.30 -5.45 8.39
CA ALA A 26 16.66 -5.80 7.99
C ALA A 26 16.89 -5.56 6.48
N LEU A 27 15.91 -5.90 5.64
CA LEU A 27 15.98 -5.64 4.20
C LEU A 27 16.01 -4.14 3.88
N ASP A 28 15.21 -3.33 4.56
CA ASP A 28 15.21 -1.86 4.39
C ASP A 28 16.56 -1.25 4.79
N ASP A 29 17.12 -1.70 5.92
CA ASP A 29 18.44 -1.27 6.39
C ASP A 29 19.56 -1.68 5.38
N ASP A 30 19.49 -2.91 4.83
CA ASP A 30 20.42 -3.39 3.79
C ASP A 30 20.30 -2.60 2.47
N LEU A 31 19.08 -2.24 2.05
CA LEU A 31 18.83 -1.44 0.85
C LEU A 31 19.43 -0.03 0.98
N ILE A 32 19.24 0.60 2.15
CA ILE A 32 19.80 1.93 2.44
C ILE A 32 21.33 1.87 2.53
N ALA A 33 21.88 0.79 3.12
CA ALA A 33 23.32 0.56 3.20
C ALA A 33 23.97 0.25 1.84
N GLY A 34 23.18 -0.04 0.80
CA GLY A 34 23.71 -0.41 -0.52
C GLY A 34 24.25 -1.83 -0.56
N VAL A 35 23.65 -2.76 0.17
CA VAL A 35 24.02 -4.17 0.06
C VAL A 35 23.68 -4.69 -1.34
N GLY A 36 24.67 -5.28 -2.00
CA GLY A 36 24.54 -5.87 -3.33
C GLY A 36 24.35 -4.89 -4.48
N CYS A 37 24.48 -3.57 -4.27
CA CYS A 37 24.41 -2.55 -5.31
C CYS A 37 24.93 -1.17 -4.86
N GLU A 38 24.95 -0.15 -5.73
CA GLU A 38 25.23 1.22 -5.27
C GLU A 38 24.17 1.70 -4.27
N ALA A 39 24.63 2.29 -3.16
CA ALA A 39 23.78 2.84 -2.11
C ALA A 39 22.68 3.73 -2.71
N SER A 40 21.43 3.38 -2.42
CA SER A 40 20.28 4.17 -2.84
C SER A 40 19.84 5.02 -1.67
N THR A 41 19.66 6.33 -1.90
CA THR A 41 19.12 7.19 -0.86
C THR A 41 17.69 6.78 -0.53
N LEU A 42 17.25 7.00 0.71
CA LEU A 42 15.86 6.79 1.10
C LEU A 42 14.90 7.53 0.13
N GLU A 43 15.28 8.74 -0.30
CA GLU A 43 14.52 9.48 -1.30
C GLU A 43 14.38 8.73 -2.63
N ALA A 44 15.46 8.15 -3.15
CA ALA A 44 15.42 7.41 -4.42
C ALA A 44 14.55 6.16 -4.32
N LEU A 45 14.66 5.43 -3.20
CA LEU A 45 13.83 4.25 -2.93
C LEU A 45 12.34 4.64 -2.85
N MET A 46 12.03 5.65 -2.04
CA MET A 46 10.67 6.16 -1.85
C MET A 46 10.05 6.67 -3.15
N ARG A 47 10.81 7.41 -3.97
CA ARG A 47 10.34 7.89 -5.27
C ARG A 47 9.97 6.74 -6.20
N ARG A 48 10.84 5.74 -6.31
CA ARG A 48 10.57 4.57 -7.14
C ARG A 48 9.39 3.76 -6.61
N ALA A 49 9.29 3.55 -5.29
CA ALA A 49 8.18 2.82 -4.67
C ALA A 49 6.84 3.51 -4.93
N GLY A 50 6.74 4.81 -4.62
CA GLY A 50 5.51 5.58 -4.80
C GLY A 50 5.11 5.73 -6.27
N GLU A 51 6.08 5.90 -7.18
CA GLU A 51 5.82 5.91 -8.62
C GLU A 51 5.27 4.57 -9.10
N GLN A 52 5.83 3.45 -8.69
CA GLN A 52 5.35 2.13 -9.11
C GLN A 52 4.00 1.78 -8.49
N ALA A 53 3.78 2.20 -7.25
CA ALA A 53 2.48 2.11 -6.60
C ALA A 53 1.42 2.98 -7.32
N ALA A 54 1.79 4.14 -7.87
CA ALA A 54 0.90 4.94 -8.71
C ALA A 54 0.55 4.22 -10.02
N SER A 55 1.51 3.56 -10.67
CA SER A 55 1.25 2.75 -11.88
C SER A 55 0.21 1.66 -11.60
N ALA A 56 0.41 0.88 -10.52
CA ALA A 56 -0.54 -0.15 -10.11
C ALA A 56 -1.91 0.43 -9.75
N THR A 57 -1.94 1.53 -8.99
CA THR A 57 -3.17 2.18 -8.56
C THR A 57 -3.98 2.67 -9.75
N LEU A 58 -3.36 3.36 -10.70
CA LEU A 58 -4.03 3.84 -11.90
C LEU A 58 -4.53 2.67 -12.75
N GLU A 59 -3.74 1.61 -12.95
CA GLU A 59 -4.17 0.46 -13.76
C GLU A 59 -5.40 -0.24 -13.16
N ARG A 60 -5.48 -0.33 -11.83
CA ARG A 60 -6.53 -1.08 -11.12
C ARG A 60 -7.76 -0.24 -10.77
N ALA A 61 -7.58 1.01 -10.37
CA ALA A 61 -8.66 1.97 -10.13
C ALA A 61 -8.94 2.79 -11.40
N ARG A 62 -9.37 2.11 -12.48
CA ARG A 62 -9.56 2.73 -13.80
C ARG A 62 -10.67 3.76 -13.81
N ASP A 63 -11.73 3.47 -13.08
CA ASP A 63 -12.93 4.30 -13.06
C ASP A 63 -12.80 5.48 -12.11
N ALA A 64 -11.74 5.58 -11.30
CA ALA A 64 -11.57 6.64 -10.30
C ALA A 64 -11.21 7.98 -10.95
N GLU A 65 -12.05 8.99 -10.69
CA GLU A 65 -11.82 10.39 -11.06
C GLU A 65 -11.09 11.17 -9.98
N THR A 66 -11.18 10.71 -8.73
CA THR A 66 -10.56 11.36 -7.57
C THR A 66 -9.73 10.35 -6.79
N PHE A 67 -8.50 10.74 -6.45
CA PHE A 67 -7.59 9.95 -5.62
C PHE A 67 -7.38 10.68 -4.29
N ALA A 68 -7.96 10.15 -3.22
CA ALA A 68 -7.80 10.66 -1.87
C ALA A 68 -6.66 9.91 -1.17
N VAL A 69 -5.48 10.53 -1.11
CA VAL A 69 -4.26 9.94 -0.54
C VAL A 69 -4.12 10.33 0.92
N LEU A 70 -4.14 9.33 1.80
CA LEU A 70 -4.16 9.49 3.25
C LEU A 70 -2.76 9.20 3.78
N CYS A 71 -1.98 10.25 4.01
CA CYS A 71 -0.56 10.16 4.36
C CYS A 71 -0.35 10.16 5.89
N GLY A 72 0.38 9.15 6.37
CA GLY A 72 0.87 9.11 7.74
C GLY A 72 2.20 9.85 7.92
N PRO A 73 2.75 9.88 9.14
CA PRO A 73 3.91 10.71 9.49
C PRO A 73 5.27 10.10 9.13
N GLY A 74 5.29 8.87 8.58
CA GLY A 74 6.51 8.09 8.33
C GLY A 74 6.72 7.78 6.85
N ASN A 75 7.59 6.81 6.57
CA ASN A 75 8.00 6.44 5.21
C ASN A 75 6.79 6.15 4.30
N ASN A 76 5.79 5.40 4.79
CA ASN A 76 4.59 5.08 4.01
C ASN A 76 3.82 6.34 3.57
N GLY A 77 3.78 7.38 4.40
CA GLY A 77 3.19 8.66 4.02
C GLY A 77 4.00 9.40 2.98
N GLY A 78 5.33 9.27 3.00
CA GLY A 78 6.23 9.73 1.95
C GLY A 78 6.01 9.02 0.62
N ASP A 79 5.87 7.68 0.63
CA ASP A 79 5.48 6.90 -0.54
C ASP A 79 4.12 7.36 -1.09
N GLY A 80 3.18 7.67 -0.19
CA GLY A 80 1.88 8.27 -0.52
C GLY A 80 2.00 9.64 -1.21
N LEU A 81 2.87 10.54 -0.74
CA LEU A 81 3.10 11.85 -1.39
C LEU A 81 3.66 11.68 -2.81
N VAL A 82 4.62 10.78 -2.98
CA VAL A 82 5.16 10.45 -4.31
C VAL A 82 4.07 9.90 -5.21
N LEU A 83 3.27 8.94 -4.71
CA LEU A 83 2.14 8.37 -5.45
C LEU A 83 1.14 9.45 -5.84
N ALA A 84 0.78 10.35 -4.93
CA ALA A 84 -0.17 11.43 -5.16
C ALA A 84 0.26 12.30 -6.35
N ARG A 85 1.52 12.74 -6.34
CA ARG A 85 2.10 13.50 -7.44
C ARG A 85 2.13 12.68 -8.74
N ALA A 86 2.57 11.43 -8.68
CA ALA A 86 2.66 10.57 -9.86
C ALA A 86 1.29 10.29 -10.51
N CYS A 87 0.24 10.09 -9.71
CA CYS A 87 -1.14 9.95 -10.20
C CYS A 87 -1.58 11.18 -11.00
N ALA A 88 -1.37 12.38 -10.45
CA ALA A 88 -1.75 13.64 -11.11
C ALA A 88 -0.97 13.89 -12.41
N LEU A 89 0.30 13.49 -12.47
CA LEU A 89 1.13 13.68 -13.67
C LEU A 89 0.85 12.65 -14.77
N ARG A 90 0.42 11.44 -14.40
CA ARG A 90 0.27 10.32 -15.35
C ARG A 90 -1.13 10.16 -15.92
N ARG A 91 -2.16 10.65 -15.24
CA ARG A 91 -3.54 10.62 -15.75
C ARG A 91 -4.12 12.03 -15.79
N GLU A 92 -4.36 12.53 -16.99
CA GLU A 92 -5.03 13.81 -17.18
C GLU A 92 -6.48 13.75 -16.66
N GLY A 93 -6.97 14.87 -16.12
CA GLY A 93 -8.35 15.01 -15.66
C GLY A 93 -8.65 14.46 -14.26
N VAL A 94 -7.72 13.73 -13.63
CA VAL A 94 -7.93 13.27 -12.24
C VAL A 94 -7.71 14.40 -11.24
N ARG A 95 -8.47 14.34 -10.15
CA ARG A 95 -8.25 15.17 -8.97
C ARG A 95 -7.50 14.37 -7.92
N VAL A 96 -6.43 14.92 -7.35
CA VAL A 96 -5.70 14.30 -6.25
C VAL A 96 -5.84 15.15 -5.00
N VAL A 97 -6.32 14.52 -3.93
CA VAL A 97 -6.56 15.15 -2.64
C VAL A 97 -5.67 14.46 -1.61
N VAL A 98 -4.77 15.21 -0.99
CA VAL A 98 -3.83 14.69 0.01
C VAL A 98 -4.28 15.11 1.40
N TRP A 99 -4.46 14.15 2.29
CA TRP A 99 -4.64 14.42 3.71
C TRP A 99 -3.39 14.02 4.46
N TYR A 100 -2.71 15.01 5.04
CA TYR A 100 -1.46 14.80 5.76
C TYR A 100 -1.46 15.60 7.08
N PRO A 101 -2.22 15.17 8.09
CA PRO A 101 -2.57 16.00 9.24
C PRO A 101 -1.40 16.28 10.19
N LYS A 102 -0.38 15.42 10.22
CA LYS A 102 0.85 15.67 10.97
C LYS A 102 1.91 16.44 10.18
N GLY A 103 1.71 16.59 8.87
CA GLY A 103 2.65 17.25 7.97
C GLY A 103 4.04 16.60 7.97
N PRO A 104 5.03 17.24 7.32
CA PRO A 104 6.37 16.69 7.16
C PRO A 104 7.19 16.62 8.47
N GLY A 105 6.70 17.20 9.56
CA GLY A 105 7.43 17.30 10.82
C GLY A 105 8.76 18.03 10.63
N LYS A 106 9.87 17.38 11.05
CA LYS A 106 11.25 17.90 10.89
C LYS A 106 11.98 17.30 9.69
N SER A 107 11.32 16.47 8.88
CA SER A 107 11.96 15.79 7.74
C SER A 107 12.04 16.73 6.53
N GLU A 108 13.28 17.06 6.13
CA GLU A 108 13.54 17.85 4.90
C GLU A 108 13.02 17.13 3.65
N LEU A 109 13.19 15.81 3.59
CA LEU A 109 12.67 14.99 2.50
C LEU A 109 11.15 15.13 2.38
N TYR A 110 10.41 15.02 3.49
CA TYR A 110 8.95 15.13 3.44
C TYR A 110 8.50 16.55 3.13
N ALA A 111 9.22 17.57 3.61
CA ALA A 111 8.93 18.96 3.26
C ALA A 111 9.06 19.18 1.76
N LYS A 112 10.14 18.67 1.14
CA LYS A 112 10.35 18.70 -0.30
C LYS A 112 9.23 17.98 -1.06
N LEU A 113 8.83 16.78 -0.65
CA LEU A 113 7.73 16.04 -1.30
C LEU A 113 6.40 16.78 -1.21
N VAL A 114 6.13 17.45 -0.07
CA VAL A 114 4.94 18.30 0.09
C VAL A 114 4.97 19.50 -0.87
N GLU A 115 6.11 20.16 -1.01
CA GLU A 115 6.29 21.27 -1.96
C GLU A 115 6.08 20.82 -3.40
N GLU A 116 6.66 19.68 -3.79
CA GLU A 116 6.46 19.10 -5.11
C GLU A 116 5.00 18.75 -5.39
N CYS A 117 4.29 18.20 -4.39
CA CYS A 117 2.85 17.97 -4.48
C CYS A 117 2.09 19.29 -4.70
N ARG A 118 2.37 20.32 -3.88
CA ARG A 118 1.71 21.63 -4.01
C ARG A 118 1.99 22.33 -5.33
N ALA A 119 3.17 22.11 -5.92
CA ALA A 119 3.54 22.64 -7.23
C ALA A 119 2.91 21.85 -8.39
N THR A 120 2.36 20.66 -8.14
CA THR A 120 1.77 19.81 -9.17
C THR A 120 0.31 20.17 -9.39
N ARG A 121 -0.05 20.47 -10.64
CA ARG A 121 -1.43 20.77 -11.03
C ARG A 121 -2.36 19.61 -10.63
N ASN A 122 -3.55 19.93 -10.14
CA ASN A 122 -4.58 18.99 -9.68
C ASN A 122 -4.26 18.21 -8.40
N VAL A 123 -3.13 18.47 -7.74
CA VAL A 123 -2.87 18.00 -6.38
C VAL A 123 -3.20 19.11 -5.39
N ARG A 124 -4.03 18.82 -4.40
CA ARG A 124 -4.33 19.76 -3.31
C ARG A 124 -4.33 19.05 -1.97
N PHE A 125 -4.03 19.80 -0.91
CA PHE A 125 -4.10 19.30 0.45
C PHE A 125 -5.47 19.60 1.04
N ALA A 126 -6.05 18.62 1.73
CA ALA A 126 -7.35 18.71 2.39
C ALA A 126 -7.19 18.58 3.90
N ASP A 127 -8.18 19.11 4.62
CA ASP A 127 -8.35 18.84 6.04
C ASP A 127 -9.16 17.55 6.26
N GLU A 128 -9.39 17.22 7.53
CA GLU A 128 -10.16 16.01 7.88
C GLU A 128 -11.63 16.13 7.46
N ALA A 129 -12.25 17.31 7.55
CA ALA A 129 -13.67 17.48 7.26
C ALA A 129 -13.97 17.10 5.80
N GLU A 130 -13.12 17.55 4.88
CA GLU A 130 -13.26 17.23 3.47
C GLU A 130 -13.04 15.74 3.16
N ILE A 131 -12.06 15.09 3.80
CA ILE A 131 -11.88 13.63 3.65
C ILE A 131 -13.08 12.86 4.18
N VAL A 132 -13.62 13.28 5.32
CA VAL A 132 -14.81 12.69 5.91
C VAL A 132 -16.01 12.83 4.97
N ASP A 133 -16.17 13.97 4.31
CA ASP A 133 -17.24 14.18 3.34
C ASP A 133 -17.06 13.30 2.10
N LEU A 134 -15.84 13.20 1.54
CA LEU A 134 -15.54 12.25 0.46
C LEU A 134 -15.87 10.80 0.85
N LEU A 135 -15.50 10.37 2.07
CA LEU A 135 -15.79 9.02 2.57
C LEU A 135 -17.30 8.78 2.74
N ARG A 136 -18.05 9.79 3.19
CA ARG A 136 -19.51 9.72 3.33
C ARG A 136 -20.20 9.67 1.97
N GLU A 137 -19.75 10.46 1.01
CA GLU A 137 -20.23 10.43 -0.37
C GLU A 137 -20.00 9.06 -1.00
N ALA A 138 -18.78 8.50 -0.87
CA ALA A 138 -18.45 7.17 -1.35
C ALA A 138 -19.26 6.05 -0.65
N SER A 139 -19.75 6.32 0.56
CA SER A 139 -20.62 5.40 1.31
C SER A 139 -22.11 5.52 0.94
N GLY A 140 -22.52 6.54 0.19
CA GLY A 140 -23.90 6.80 -0.21
C GLY A 140 -24.35 5.99 -1.44
N ASP A 141 -25.68 5.76 -1.58
CA ASP A 141 -26.32 5.12 -2.75
C ASP A 141 -26.60 6.09 -3.92
N ARG A 142 -26.03 7.29 -3.91
CA ARG A 142 -26.38 8.30 -4.92
C ARG A 142 -25.71 7.94 -6.25
N ALA A 143 -26.51 7.38 -7.17
CA ALA A 143 -26.14 7.22 -8.56
C ALA A 143 -25.64 8.58 -9.13
N GLY A 144 -24.41 8.62 -9.63
CA GLY A 144 -23.80 9.82 -10.23
C GLY A 144 -22.78 10.58 -9.38
N THR A 145 -22.36 10.07 -8.22
CA THR A 145 -21.22 10.65 -7.48
C THR A 145 -19.89 10.33 -8.17
N SER A 146 -18.97 11.30 -8.25
CA SER A 146 -17.61 11.07 -8.72
C SER A 146 -16.96 9.91 -7.97
N THR A 147 -16.32 9.01 -8.69
CA THR A 147 -15.65 7.81 -8.18
C THR A 147 -14.36 8.20 -7.45
N CYS A 148 -14.39 8.19 -6.12
CA CYS A 148 -13.22 8.40 -5.29
C CYS A 148 -12.53 7.07 -4.97
N CYS A 149 -11.22 7.01 -5.19
CA CYS A 149 -10.34 5.95 -4.70
C CYS A 149 -9.55 6.48 -3.50
N PHE A 150 -9.64 5.81 -2.36
CA PHE A 150 -8.91 6.13 -1.14
C PHE A 150 -7.62 5.31 -1.07
N ILE A 151 -6.49 5.99 -0.94
CA ILE A 151 -5.17 5.39 -0.83
C ILE A 151 -4.71 5.51 0.62
N ASP A 152 -4.72 4.38 1.30
CA ASP A 152 -4.16 4.19 2.61
C ASP A 152 -2.62 4.13 2.52
N ALA A 153 -2.01 5.27 2.82
CA ALA A 153 -0.58 5.47 2.98
C ALA A 153 -0.26 5.91 4.43
N LEU A 154 -1.07 5.45 5.41
CA LEU A 154 -0.97 5.91 6.79
C LEU A 154 0.18 5.19 7.52
N PHE A 155 0.14 3.87 7.60
CA PHE A 155 1.03 3.09 8.44
C PHE A 155 1.56 1.86 7.71
N GLY A 156 2.87 1.87 7.40
CA GLY A 156 3.58 0.75 6.79
C GLY A 156 4.13 -0.24 7.81
N PHE A 157 5.01 -1.15 7.37
CA PHE A 157 5.57 -2.22 8.22
C PHE A 157 6.30 -1.77 9.50
N SER A 158 6.75 -0.51 9.59
CA SER A 158 7.44 0.00 10.77
C SER A 158 6.49 0.46 11.88
N PHE A 159 5.17 0.52 11.63
CA PHE A 159 4.19 0.95 12.60
C PHE A 159 4.04 -0.06 13.75
N ARG A 160 3.88 0.46 14.97
CA ARG A 160 3.70 -0.34 16.19
C ARG A 160 2.58 0.22 17.06
N GLY A 161 1.79 -0.69 17.62
CA GLY A 161 0.72 -0.35 18.57
C GLY A 161 -0.60 0.02 17.89
N ALA A 162 -1.46 0.72 18.63
CA ALA A 162 -2.78 1.10 18.17
C ALA A 162 -2.77 2.41 17.37
N VAL A 163 -3.68 2.52 16.41
CA VAL A 163 -3.99 3.79 15.72
C VAL A 163 -4.44 4.84 16.75
N ARG A 164 -3.92 6.06 16.63
CA ARG A 164 -4.21 7.19 17.53
C ARG A 164 -4.64 8.41 16.75
N GLU A 165 -5.16 9.42 17.45
CA GLU A 165 -5.51 10.69 16.83
C GLU A 165 -4.33 11.34 16.09
N PRO A 166 -4.58 11.98 14.94
CA PRO A 166 -5.88 12.31 14.32
C PRO A 166 -6.43 11.24 13.36
N TYR A 167 -5.89 10.01 13.39
CA TYR A 167 -6.17 9.00 12.37
C TYR A 167 -7.40 8.13 12.66
N VAL A 168 -7.92 8.18 13.89
CA VAL A 168 -8.94 7.24 14.38
C VAL A 168 -10.25 7.37 13.59
N ASN A 169 -10.73 8.60 13.40
CA ASN A 169 -12.01 8.84 12.74
C ASN A 169 -11.99 8.42 11.25
N VAL A 170 -10.95 8.83 10.51
CA VAL A 170 -10.76 8.45 9.10
C VAL A 170 -10.63 6.93 8.95
N MET A 171 -9.85 6.27 9.81
CA MET A 171 -9.72 4.80 9.80
C MET A 171 -11.04 4.08 10.08
N LYS A 172 -11.86 4.61 10.99
CA LYS A 172 -13.19 4.06 11.28
C LYS A 172 -14.10 4.16 10.05
N LEU A 173 -14.06 5.28 9.33
CA LEU A 173 -14.86 5.48 8.11
C LEU A 173 -14.37 4.60 6.95
N LEU A 174 -13.06 4.45 6.75
CA LEU A 174 -12.47 3.50 5.79
C LEU A 174 -12.88 2.06 6.08
N THR A 175 -12.86 1.67 7.35
CA THR A 175 -13.31 0.35 7.80
C THR A 175 -14.78 0.13 7.47
N ALA A 176 -15.62 1.14 7.72
CA ALA A 176 -17.04 1.06 7.36
C ALA A 176 -17.24 0.91 5.83
N LEU A 177 -16.45 1.62 5.02
CA LEU A 177 -16.51 1.56 3.55
C LEU A 177 -16.17 0.17 3.00
N THR A 178 -15.29 -0.57 3.68
CA THR A 178 -14.82 -1.91 3.26
C THR A 178 -15.59 -3.07 3.87
N SER A 179 -16.62 -2.79 4.68
CA SER A 179 -17.45 -3.82 5.31
C SER A 179 -18.23 -4.67 4.29
N GLU A 180 -18.33 -5.98 4.56
CA GLU A 180 -18.95 -6.96 3.65
C GLU A 180 -20.38 -6.62 3.24
N SER A 181 -21.16 -5.99 4.13
CA SER A 181 -22.53 -5.55 3.86
C SER A 181 -22.66 -4.43 2.81
N ARG A 182 -21.54 -3.81 2.39
CA ARG A 182 -21.49 -2.69 1.45
C ARG A 182 -20.83 -3.07 0.12
N ILE A 183 -20.56 -4.35 -0.11
CA ILE A 183 -20.02 -4.85 -1.39
C ILE A 183 -21.10 -4.71 -2.47
N ARG A 184 -21.05 -3.59 -3.19
CA ARG A 184 -22.04 -3.24 -4.21
C ARG A 184 -21.64 -3.69 -5.61
N ASP A 185 -20.33 -3.78 -5.91
CA ASP A 185 -19.82 -4.11 -7.23
C ASP A 185 -18.57 -5.01 -7.14
N VAL A 186 -18.65 -6.21 -7.69
CA VAL A 186 -17.49 -7.09 -7.85
C VAL A 186 -16.58 -6.48 -8.92
N GLY A 187 -15.33 -6.19 -8.58
CA GLY A 187 -14.30 -5.75 -9.53
C GLY A 187 -13.93 -4.26 -9.49
N VAL A 188 -14.64 -3.42 -8.72
CA VAL A 188 -14.28 -2.00 -8.56
C VAL A 188 -13.27 -1.84 -7.40
N VAL A 189 -12.17 -1.13 -7.68
CA VAL A 189 -11.16 -0.75 -6.68
C VAL A 189 -11.44 0.67 -6.20
N ARG A 190 -11.89 0.80 -4.94
CA ARG A 190 -12.16 2.05 -4.23
C ARG A 190 -11.19 2.30 -3.08
N THR A 191 -10.51 1.27 -2.59
CA THR A 191 -9.53 1.38 -1.51
C THR A 191 -8.24 0.65 -1.87
N VAL A 192 -7.11 1.32 -1.65
CA VAL A 192 -5.76 0.81 -1.93
C VAL A 192 -4.92 0.98 -0.69
N SER A 193 -4.23 -0.07 -0.23
CA SER A 193 -3.21 0.08 0.82
C SER A 193 -1.82 -0.03 0.25
N LEU A 194 -0.94 0.88 0.68
CA LEU A 194 0.49 0.81 0.42
C LEU A 194 1.18 0.02 1.52
N ASP A 195 2.03 -0.89 1.09
CA ASP A 195 2.89 -1.77 1.89
C ASP A 195 2.13 -2.86 2.68
N ILE A 196 1.31 -2.43 3.63
CA ILE A 196 0.41 -3.22 4.46
C ILE A 196 -0.89 -2.42 4.71
N PRO A 197 -2.03 -3.06 5.01
CA PRO A 197 -3.21 -2.32 5.47
C PRO A 197 -2.97 -1.66 6.83
N SER A 198 -3.26 -0.37 6.93
CA SER A 198 -3.04 0.39 8.15
C SER A 198 -3.83 -0.17 9.34
N GLY A 199 -3.16 -0.25 10.49
CA GLY A 199 -3.70 -0.84 11.71
C GLY A 199 -3.52 -2.34 11.83
N TRP A 200 -2.96 -3.02 10.83
CA TRP A 200 -2.62 -4.44 10.91
C TRP A 200 -1.27 -4.65 11.59
N SER A 201 -1.13 -5.79 12.28
CA SER A 201 0.19 -6.29 12.69
C SER A 201 0.90 -6.87 11.47
N VAL A 202 2.19 -6.58 11.31
CA VAL A 202 3.00 -7.09 10.18
C VAL A 202 3.13 -8.61 10.20
N ASP A 203 3.21 -9.20 11.39
CA ASP A 203 3.51 -10.63 11.55
C ASP A 203 2.27 -11.53 11.50
N GLY A 204 1.06 -10.95 11.38
CA GLY A 204 -0.16 -11.72 11.26
C GLY A 204 -1.39 -10.88 10.95
N ALA A 205 -2.23 -11.38 10.05
CA ALA A 205 -3.51 -10.76 9.74
C ALA A 205 -4.40 -10.70 11.00
N PRO A 206 -5.20 -9.63 11.17
CA PRO A 206 -6.14 -9.55 12.28
C PRO A 206 -7.18 -10.68 12.21
N ASN A 207 -7.55 -11.22 13.37
CA ASN A 207 -8.55 -12.29 13.51
C ASN A 207 -9.89 -11.77 14.09
N THR A 208 -10.16 -10.48 13.95
CA THR A 208 -11.36 -9.82 14.49
C THR A 208 -12.23 -9.26 13.37
N ASP A 209 -13.53 -9.17 13.62
CA ASP A 209 -14.46 -8.45 12.75
C ASP A 209 -14.18 -6.94 12.75
N GLY A 210 -14.72 -6.23 11.76
CA GLY A 210 -14.65 -4.77 11.71
C GLY A 210 -13.23 -4.24 11.53
N VAL A 211 -12.42 -4.95 10.76
CA VAL A 211 -11.09 -4.48 10.33
C VAL A 211 -11.15 -3.93 8.92
N PHE A 212 -10.35 -2.90 8.67
CA PHE A 212 -10.16 -2.37 7.33
C PHE A 212 -9.49 -3.42 6.44
N ILE A 213 -10.11 -3.72 5.30
CA ILE A 213 -9.59 -4.64 4.28
C ILE A 213 -9.63 -3.91 2.93
N PRO A 214 -8.49 -3.56 2.34
CA PRO A 214 -8.47 -2.80 1.09
C PRO A 214 -8.91 -3.66 -0.10
N ASP A 215 -9.37 -2.99 -1.15
CA ASP A 215 -9.73 -3.63 -2.42
C ASP A 215 -8.49 -4.01 -3.24
N LEU A 216 -7.37 -3.31 -3.05
CA LEU A 216 -6.06 -3.56 -3.66
C LEU A 216 -5.00 -3.39 -2.59
N LEU A 217 -4.11 -4.38 -2.46
CA LEU A 217 -2.91 -4.26 -1.65
C LEU A 217 -1.69 -4.14 -2.57
N ILE A 218 -0.85 -3.15 -2.33
CA ILE A 218 0.42 -2.95 -3.04
C ILE A 218 1.54 -3.17 -2.04
N SER A 219 2.13 -4.37 -1.99
CA SER A 219 3.30 -4.60 -1.15
C SER A 219 4.54 -3.96 -1.77
N LEU A 220 5.23 -3.12 -1.02
CA LEU A 220 6.49 -2.50 -1.46
C LEU A 220 7.66 -3.44 -1.16
N THR A 221 8.57 -3.58 -2.13
CA THR A 221 9.75 -4.45 -2.13
C THR A 221 9.42 -5.95 -2.11
N ALA A 222 8.74 -6.41 -1.06
CA ALA A 222 8.31 -7.78 -0.87
C ALA A 222 7.05 -7.84 0.01
N PRO A 223 6.20 -8.88 -0.13
CA PRO A 223 5.02 -9.01 0.69
C PRO A 223 5.37 -9.38 2.15
N LYS A 224 4.59 -8.87 3.10
CA LYS A 224 4.77 -9.13 4.55
C LYS A 224 3.86 -10.27 5.02
N ARG A 225 4.17 -10.88 6.16
CA ARG A 225 3.41 -12.02 6.73
C ARG A 225 1.93 -11.73 6.92
N CYS A 226 1.56 -10.50 7.25
CA CYS A 226 0.16 -10.09 7.36
C CYS A 226 -0.64 -10.26 6.06
N CYS A 227 0.03 -10.31 4.91
CA CYS A 227 -0.58 -10.53 3.61
C CYS A 227 -0.86 -12.02 3.32
N ALA A 228 -0.21 -12.94 4.04
CA ALA A 228 -0.45 -14.37 3.89
C ALA A 228 -1.90 -14.68 4.27
N THR A 229 -2.71 -15.08 3.29
CA THR A 229 -4.16 -14.90 3.33
C THR A 229 -4.90 -16.07 4.02
N PRO A 230 -5.66 -15.84 5.10
CA PRO A 230 -6.75 -16.72 5.54
C PRO A 230 -8.01 -16.51 4.69
N ALA A 231 -8.92 -17.49 4.64
CA ALA A 231 -10.10 -17.51 3.75
C ALA A 231 -11.01 -16.27 3.75
N ARG A 232 -10.94 -15.41 4.77
CA ARG A 232 -11.69 -14.15 4.90
C ARG A 232 -11.15 -13.00 4.03
N LEU A 233 -9.90 -13.07 3.59
CA LEU A 233 -9.26 -12.03 2.78
C LEU A 233 -9.25 -12.38 1.27
N ARG A 234 -10.17 -13.25 0.82
CA ARG A 234 -10.28 -13.68 -0.59
C ARG A 234 -10.29 -12.52 -1.60
N ARG A 235 -10.84 -11.36 -1.22
CA ARG A 235 -10.85 -10.16 -2.07
C ARG A 235 -9.44 -9.63 -2.28
N MET A 236 -8.72 -9.35 -1.18
CA MET A 236 -7.33 -8.89 -1.21
C MET A 236 -6.41 -9.94 -1.87
N ALA A 237 -6.70 -11.22 -1.70
CA ALA A 237 -5.96 -12.31 -2.34
C ALA A 237 -6.00 -12.28 -3.88
N GLN A 238 -7.08 -11.77 -4.48
CA GLN A 238 -7.25 -11.69 -5.94
C GLN A 238 -6.66 -10.42 -6.54
N THR A 239 -6.44 -9.41 -5.72
CA THR A 239 -6.07 -8.06 -6.16
C THR A 239 -4.78 -7.59 -5.52
N HIS A 240 -3.92 -8.48 -5.03
CA HIS A 240 -2.62 -8.13 -4.47
C HIS A 240 -1.58 -7.96 -5.59
N VAL A 241 -0.74 -6.92 -5.48
CA VAL A 241 0.44 -6.73 -6.32
C VAL A 241 1.67 -6.45 -5.45
N VAL A 242 2.85 -6.73 -6.00
CA VAL A 242 4.13 -6.27 -5.46
C VAL A 242 4.65 -5.18 -6.35
N ALA A 243 5.15 -4.09 -5.78
CA ALA A 243 5.81 -2.99 -6.49
C ALA A 243 7.17 -2.71 -5.83
N GLY A 244 8.07 -2.07 -6.56
CA GLY A 244 9.41 -1.79 -6.06
C GLY A 244 10.47 -2.70 -6.68
N THR A 245 11.07 -2.22 -7.77
CA THR A 245 12.20 -2.89 -8.44
C THR A 245 13.52 -2.55 -7.76
N PHE A 246 13.66 -3.00 -6.51
CA PHE A 246 14.83 -2.74 -5.65
C PHE A 246 15.76 -3.94 -5.50
N LEU A 247 15.21 -5.15 -5.65
CA LEU A 247 15.91 -6.36 -5.26
C LEU A 247 17.06 -6.67 -6.22
N THR A 248 18.24 -6.90 -5.67
CA THR A 248 19.35 -7.55 -6.36
C THR A 248 19.30 -9.06 -6.15
N ASP A 249 20.05 -9.81 -6.94
CA ASP A 249 20.12 -11.27 -6.76
C ASP A 249 20.72 -11.64 -5.39
N GLU A 250 21.67 -10.85 -4.86
CA GLU A 250 22.21 -11.03 -3.51
C GLU A 250 21.14 -10.83 -2.43
N LEU A 251 20.32 -9.79 -2.53
CA LEU A 251 19.22 -9.57 -1.58
C LEU A 251 18.16 -10.68 -1.72
N CYS A 252 17.91 -11.16 -2.93
CA CYS A 252 16.99 -12.28 -3.14
C CYS A 252 17.51 -13.57 -2.50
N GLU A 253 18.81 -13.84 -2.57
CA GLU A 253 19.45 -14.96 -1.90
C GLU A 253 19.35 -14.84 -0.38
N ARG A 254 19.81 -13.71 0.16
CA ARG A 254 19.86 -13.45 1.59
C ARG A 254 18.48 -13.57 2.25
N TYR A 255 17.44 -13.03 1.60
CA TYR A 255 16.10 -12.97 2.16
C TYR A 255 15.16 -14.06 1.64
N GLY A 256 15.55 -14.88 0.66
CA GLY A 256 14.70 -15.93 0.08
C GLY A 256 13.56 -15.38 -0.79
N LEU A 257 13.84 -14.35 -1.60
CA LEU A 257 12.85 -13.59 -2.38
C LEU A 257 12.87 -13.87 -3.90
N TYR A 258 13.53 -14.96 -4.33
CA TYR A 258 13.72 -15.28 -5.75
C TYR A 258 12.45 -15.30 -6.59
N ALA A 259 11.34 -15.70 -5.99
CA ALA A 259 10.02 -15.76 -6.61
C ALA A 259 9.50 -14.39 -7.08
N ILE A 260 9.89 -13.29 -6.44
CA ILE A 260 9.45 -11.95 -6.81
C ILE A 260 10.17 -11.58 -8.11
N PRO A 261 9.49 -11.25 -9.22
CA PRO A 261 10.15 -11.01 -10.52
C PRO A 261 10.69 -9.57 -10.68
N LEU A 262 10.65 -8.75 -9.63
CA LEU A 262 11.00 -7.33 -9.67
C LEU A 262 12.44 -7.13 -9.23
N ARG A 263 13.36 -7.07 -10.20
CA ARG A 263 14.79 -6.82 -9.95
C ARG A 263 15.13 -5.35 -10.15
N ARG A 264 16.25 -4.91 -9.55
CA ARG A 264 16.81 -3.59 -9.84
C ARG A 264 17.07 -3.47 -11.34
N GLY A 265 16.46 -2.45 -11.97
CA GLY A 265 16.56 -2.20 -13.41
C GLY A 265 15.48 -2.87 -14.27
N SER A 266 14.56 -3.65 -13.69
CA SER A 266 13.41 -4.16 -14.46
C SER A 266 12.56 -3.01 -15.02
N GLU A 267 12.07 -3.19 -16.25
CA GLU A 267 11.14 -2.27 -16.94
C GLU A 267 9.70 -2.40 -16.42
N ILE A 268 9.41 -3.46 -15.68
CA ILE A 268 8.10 -3.73 -15.11
C ILE A 268 7.99 -3.00 -13.76
N ASP A 269 6.98 -2.14 -13.62
CA ASP A 269 6.75 -1.37 -12.40
C ASP A 269 6.24 -2.23 -11.23
N PHE A 270 5.39 -3.22 -11.51
CA PHE A 270 4.78 -4.07 -10.49
C PHE A 270 4.40 -5.45 -11.06
N ALA A 271 4.25 -6.44 -10.18
CA ALA A 271 3.86 -7.79 -10.54
C ALA A 271 2.60 -8.22 -9.76
N PRO A 272 1.62 -8.86 -10.41
CA PRO A 272 0.45 -9.41 -9.72
C PRO A 272 0.85 -10.56 -8.80
N LEU A 273 0.22 -10.63 -7.64
CA LEU A 273 0.38 -11.69 -6.66
C LEU A 273 -1.02 -12.30 -6.40
N ASP A 274 -1.41 -13.29 -7.20
CA ASP A 274 -2.70 -13.97 -7.05
C ASP A 274 -2.60 -15.07 -5.98
N LEU A 275 -3.14 -14.77 -4.80
CA LEU A 275 -3.16 -15.65 -3.63
C LEU A 275 -4.42 -16.53 -3.57
N SER A 276 -5.31 -16.44 -4.57
CA SER A 276 -6.63 -17.10 -4.55
C SER A 276 -6.67 -18.49 -5.19
N ARG A 277 -5.68 -18.82 -6.02
CA ARG A 277 -5.61 -20.11 -6.71
C ARG A 277 -5.04 -21.18 -5.77
N ARG A 278 -5.77 -22.29 -5.60
CA ARG A 278 -5.23 -23.53 -5.02
C ARG A 278 -4.51 -24.31 -6.12
N ASP A 279 -3.42 -24.99 -5.80
CA ASP A 279 -2.82 -25.96 -6.72
C ASP A 279 -3.87 -27.02 -7.07
N GLU A 280 -4.14 -27.19 -8.36
CA GLU A 280 -4.64 -28.47 -8.85
C GLU A 280 -3.42 -29.39 -8.90
N SER A 281 -3.45 -30.41 -8.03
CA SER A 281 -2.43 -31.45 -7.87
C SER A 281 -2.09 -32.15 -9.17
#